data_AF-A0A2M8F8B3-F1
#
_entry.id   AF-A0A2M8F8B3-F1
#
_cell.length_a   1.000
_cell.length_b   1.000
_cell.length_c   1.000
_cell.angle_alpha   90.00
_cell.angle_beta   90.00
_cell.angle_gamma   90.00
#
_symmetry.space_group_name_H-M   'P 1'
#
loop_
_entity.id
_entity.type
_entity.pdbx_description
1 polymer ?
#
loop_
_entity_poly.entity_id
_entity_poly.type
_entity_poly.pdbx_seq_one_letter_code
_entity_poly.pdbx_strand_id
1 'polypeptide(L)'
;MQTPLTIDLPGFKGRKESLEDVIRYHPYKPMFYRTNLWMHGHRLMWMIEDIAKEVQTVFPSFDKTRAQLMALIHDDLEIVMGDVQLNDKLAMTPEEKHALDQTENAAMNEIASRFPEYIGQYTYKELLTQYNQIDIHDVEAIVVKYCDKMDGYCEALHELHAGNSMFATPLHTNTIPTDVYPSILQSFEKTFPLFAKVRNLSHPLFSFPQSIDVSDTVAHGFLHSPSSIQKTTGVTHYDTWRDITQKYGGDWGVEMLVELREK
;
A
#
# COMPACT_ATOMS: atom_id res chain seq x y z
N MET A 1 2.22 -12.58 -23.11
CA MET A 1 1.80 -11.30 -22.51
C MET A 1 0.61 -11.60 -21.62
N GLN A 2 0.82 -11.61 -20.31
CA GLN A 2 -0.27 -11.76 -19.36
C GLN A 2 -0.79 -10.36 -19.04
N THR A 3 -2.06 -10.12 -19.34
CA THR A 3 -2.70 -8.82 -19.09
C THR A 3 -2.92 -8.62 -17.60
N PRO A 4 -2.65 -7.42 -17.04
CA PRO A 4 -2.93 -7.14 -15.64
C PRO A 4 -4.42 -7.32 -15.34
N LEU A 5 -4.72 -7.85 -14.15
CA LEU A 5 -6.03 -7.72 -13.55
C LEU A 5 -6.25 -6.25 -13.24
N THR A 6 -7.33 -5.68 -13.78
CA THR A 6 -7.73 -4.29 -13.58
C THR A 6 -9.22 -4.19 -13.33
N ILE A 7 -9.65 -3.22 -12.54
CA ILE A 7 -11.05 -2.81 -12.46
C ILE A 7 -11.18 -1.47 -13.17
N ASP A 8 -12.05 -1.40 -14.16
CA ASP A 8 -12.36 -0.14 -14.84
C ASP A 8 -13.20 0.74 -13.92
N LEU A 9 -12.91 2.05 -13.94
CA LEU A 9 -13.66 3.08 -13.22
C LEU A 9 -14.24 4.06 -14.25
N PRO A 10 -15.37 3.70 -14.92
CA PRO A 10 -15.92 4.52 -15.99
C PRO A 10 -16.23 5.94 -15.51
N GLY A 11 -15.79 6.95 -16.27
CA GLY A 11 -16.04 8.36 -15.96
C GLY A 11 -14.97 9.03 -15.10
N PHE A 12 -13.98 8.29 -14.57
CA PHE A 12 -12.86 8.84 -13.81
C PHE A 12 -11.74 9.38 -14.72
N LYS A 13 -12.09 10.30 -15.63
CA LYS A 13 -11.16 10.90 -16.59
C LYS A 13 -10.06 11.71 -15.88
N GLY A 14 -8.80 11.56 -16.30
CA GLY A 14 -7.67 12.30 -15.72
C GLY A 14 -7.17 11.77 -14.38
N ARG A 15 -7.86 10.78 -13.78
CA ARG A 15 -7.50 10.21 -12.48
C ARG A 15 -6.16 9.49 -12.52
N LYS A 16 -5.95 8.67 -13.55
CA LYS A 16 -4.72 7.90 -13.69
C LYS A 16 -3.52 8.84 -13.74
N GLU A 17 -3.56 9.83 -14.61
CA GLU A 17 -2.48 10.82 -14.79
C GLU A 17 -2.22 11.58 -13.48
N SER A 18 -3.28 11.99 -12.79
CA SER A 18 -3.18 12.69 -11.50
C SER A 18 -2.52 11.83 -10.42
N LEU A 19 -2.80 10.52 -10.39
CA LEU A 19 -2.19 9.58 -9.43
C LEU A 19 -0.77 9.17 -9.85
N GLU A 20 -0.45 9.21 -11.14
CA GLU A 20 0.91 8.97 -11.63
C GLU A 20 1.87 10.12 -11.27
N ASP A 21 1.34 11.36 -11.16
CA ASP A 21 2.09 12.55 -10.77
C ASP A 21 2.44 12.61 -9.28
N VAL A 22 1.71 11.88 -8.42
CA VAL A 22 1.99 11.82 -6.98
C VAL A 22 2.91 10.63 -6.68
N ILE A 23 4.18 10.94 -6.43
CA ILE A 23 5.20 9.95 -6.10
C ILE A 23 5.22 9.60 -4.62
N ARG A 24 5.48 8.31 -4.31
CA ARG A 24 5.61 7.81 -2.95
C ARG A 24 7.05 7.87 -2.46
N TYR A 25 7.26 7.90 -1.15
CA TYR A 25 8.59 8.03 -0.53
C TYR A 25 9.38 9.22 -1.07
N HIS A 26 8.71 10.35 -1.31
CA HIS A 26 9.33 11.53 -1.94
C HIS A 26 10.59 12.04 -1.21
N PRO A 27 10.77 11.90 0.13
CA PRO A 27 12.01 12.32 0.79
C PRO A 27 13.20 11.37 0.57
N TYR A 28 12.93 10.09 0.24
CA TYR A 28 13.97 9.10 0.00
C TYR A 28 14.43 9.20 -1.46
N LYS A 29 15.61 9.79 -1.67
CA LYS A 29 16.20 10.01 -3.00
C LYS A 29 17.67 9.56 -3.04
N PRO A 30 18.08 8.75 -4.03
CA PRO A 30 17.22 8.12 -5.04
C PRO A 30 16.35 7.00 -4.43
N MET A 31 15.17 6.75 -5.02
CA MET A 31 14.44 5.48 -4.90
C MET A 31 14.56 4.76 -6.23
N PHE A 32 15.34 3.68 -6.28
CA PHE A 32 15.71 3.00 -7.51
C PHE A 32 14.47 2.61 -8.33
N TYR A 33 13.46 2.04 -7.66
CA TYR A 33 12.21 1.57 -8.25
C TYR A 33 11.07 2.50 -7.87
N ARG A 34 11.18 3.78 -8.27
CA ARG A 34 10.18 4.80 -7.92
C ARG A 34 8.76 4.35 -8.25
N THR A 35 7.89 4.50 -7.25
CA THR A 35 6.46 4.21 -7.33
C THR A 35 5.63 5.49 -7.21
N ASN A 36 4.40 5.42 -7.71
CA ASN A 36 3.39 6.46 -7.58
C ASN A 36 2.08 5.85 -7.05
N LEU A 37 1.10 6.70 -6.75
CA LEU A 37 -0.17 6.26 -6.17
C LEU A 37 -0.96 5.34 -7.11
N TRP A 38 -0.84 5.51 -8.42
CA TRP A 38 -1.49 4.62 -9.39
C TRP A 38 -0.98 3.17 -9.27
N MET A 39 0.34 3.00 -9.20
CA MET A 39 0.96 1.68 -9.00
C MET A 39 0.60 1.09 -7.64
N HIS A 40 0.65 1.90 -6.57
CA HIS A 40 0.33 1.48 -5.22
C HIS A 40 -1.11 0.96 -5.09
N GLY A 41 -2.10 1.71 -5.56
CA GLY A 41 -3.51 1.29 -5.50
C GLY A 41 -3.78 -0.03 -6.23
N HIS A 42 -3.07 -0.28 -7.34
CA HIS A 42 -3.19 -1.56 -8.06
C HIS A 42 -2.55 -2.73 -7.31
N ARG A 43 -1.38 -2.53 -6.67
CA ARG A 43 -0.79 -3.58 -5.83
C ARG A 43 -1.70 -3.92 -4.65
N LEU A 44 -2.32 -2.92 -4.01
CA LEU A 44 -3.30 -3.19 -2.97
C LEU A 44 -4.48 -3.99 -3.50
N MET A 45 -5.06 -3.59 -4.64
CA MET A 45 -6.15 -4.32 -5.27
C MET A 45 -5.78 -5.79 -5.57
N TRP A 46 -4.55 -6.05 -6.02
CA TRP A 46 -4.04 -7.41 -6.25
C TRP A 46 -3.81 -8.18 -4.96
N MET A 47 -3.32 -7.55 -3.90
CA MET A 47 -3.23 -8.18 -2.57
C MET A 47 -4.61 -8.58 -2.06
N ILE A 48 -5.62 -7.71 -2.21
CA ILE A 48 -7.01 -8.05 -1.88
C ILE A 48 -7.51 -9.24 -2.72
N GLU A 49 -7.23 -9.27 -4.03
CA GLU A 49 -7.61 -10.40 -4.88
C GLU A 49 -7.03 -11.73 -4.37
N ASP A 50 -5.76 -11.73 -3.95
CA ASP A 50 -5.06 -12.93 -3.50
C ASP A 50 -5.60 -13.46 -2.16
N ILE A 51 -5.86 -12.56 -1.21
CA ILE A 51 -6.26 -12.94 0.16
C ILE A 51 -7.77 -13.15 0.33
N ALA A 52 -8.62 -12.64 -0.56
CA ALA A 52 -10.07 -12.56 -0.36
C ALA A 52 -10.71 -13.90 0.02
N LYS A 53 -10.32 -14.99 -0.64
CA LYS A 53 -10.87 -16.33 -0.35
C LYS A 53 -10.55 -16.79 1.07
N GLU A 54 -9.35 -16.51 1.56
CA GLU A 54 -8.98 -16.86 2.94
C GLU A 54 -9.69 -15.98 3.95
N VAL A 55 -9.80 -14.68 3.69
CA VAL A 55 -10.57 -13.74 4.54
C VAL A 55 -12.03 -14.19 4.64
N GLN A 56 -12.63 -14.64 3.53
CA GLN A 56 -14.02 -15.12 3.49
C GLN A 56 -14.25 -16.39 4.33
N THR A 57 -13.21 -17.15 4.70
CA THR A 57 -13.35 -18.29 5.61
C THR A 57 -13.70 -17.88 7.04
N VAL A 58 -13.30 -16.68 7.45
CA VAL A 58 -13.56 -16.13 8.80
C VAL A 58 -14.60 -15.00 8.77
N PHE A 59 -14.77 -14.34 7.63
CA PHE A 59 -15.80 -13.33 7.37
C PHE A 59 -16.57 -13.67 6.09
N PRO A 60 -17.58 -14.56 6.14
CA PRO A 60 -18.31 -15.00 4.95
C PRO A 60 -19.01 -13.89 4.17
N SER A 61 -19.30 -12.76 4.83
CA SER A 61 -19.89 -11.57 4.21
C SER A 61 -18.87 -10.59 3.63
N PHE A 62 -17.57 -10.91 3.67
CA PHE A 62 -16.52 -10.04 3.15
C PHE A 62 -16.74 -9.76 1.66
N ASP A 63 -16.96 -8.49 1.35
CA ASP A 63 -17.20 -7.98 0.01
C ASP A 63 -15.86 -7.63 -0.65
N LYS A 64 -15.33 -8.60 -1.40
CA LYS A 64 -14.08 -8.44 -2.17
C LYS A 64 -14.13 -7.23 -3.10
N THR A 65 -15.24 -7.02 -3.80
CA THR A 65 -15.36 -5.94 -4.79
C THR A 65 -15.29 -4.59 -4.08
N ARG A 66 -16.00 -4.44 -2.97
CA ARG A 66 -15.93 -3.24 -2.13
C ARG A 66 -14.50 -2.96 -1.65
N ALA A 67 -13.80 -3.98 -1.15
CA ALA A 67 -12.42 -3.84 -0.68
C ALA A 67 -11.45 -3.49 -1.84
N GLN A 68 -11.61 -4.08 -3.01
CA GLN A 68 -10.80 -3.76 -4.19
C GLN A 68 -11.02 -2.33 -4.69
N LEU A 69 -12.28 -1.88 -4.75
CA LEU A 69 -12.61 -0.51 -5.12
C LEU A 69 -12.05 0.48 -4.10
N MET A 70 -12.20 0.20 -2.81
CA MET A 70 -11.63 1.00 -1.74
C MET A 70 -10.10 1.07 -1.86
N ALA A 71 -9.42 -0.06 -2.06
CA ALA A 71 -7.97 -0.10 -2.28
C ALA A 71 -7.52 0.75 -3.47
N LEU A 72 -8.27 0.75 -4.58
CA LEU A 72 -7.93 1.56 -5.74
C LEU A 72 -8.02 3.06 -5.45
N ILE A 73 -9.02 3.50 -4.68
CA ILE A 73 -9.35 4.93 -4.52
C ILE A 73 -8.87 5.57 -3.21
N HIS A 74 -8.33 4.79 -2.28
CA HIS A 74 -8.12 5.26 -0.90
C HIS A 74 -7.24 6.51 -0.79
N ASP A 75 -6.25 6.66 -1.69
CA ASP A 75 -5.35 7.81 -1.76
C ASP A 75 -5.81 8.88 -2.78
N ASP A 76 -7.03 8.83 -3.30
CA ASP A 76 -7.52 9.84 -4.25
C ASP A 76 -7.53 11.27 -3.67
N LEU A 77 -7.65 11.40 -2.35
CA LEU A 77 -7.53 12.67 -1.64
C LEU A 77 -6.15 13.31 -1.87
N GLU A 78 -5.09 12.51 -2.05
CA GLU A 78 -3.72 12.98 -2.24
C GLU A 78 -3.52 13.64 -3.61
N ILE A 79 -4.45 13.47 -4.56
CA ILE A 79 -4.50 14.29 -5.80
C ILE A 79 -4.69 15.78 -5.45
N VAL A 80 -5.39 16.09 -4.37
CA VAL A 80 -5.68 17.47 -3.95
C VAL A 80 -4.61 18.00 -3.00
N MET A 81 -4.19 17.18 -2.03
CA MET A 81 -3.32 17.64 -0.93
C MET A 81 -1.85 17.22 -1.05
N GLY A 82 -1.52 16.30 -1.96
CA GLY A 82 -0.23 15.61 -2.00
C GLY A 82 -0.10 14.49 -0.96
N ASP A 83 0.92 13.65 -1.11
CA ASP A 83 1.21 12.52 -0.21
C ASP A 83 1.88 13.01 1.09
N VAL A 84 1.16 12.83 2.21
CA VAL A 84 1.67 13.14 3.54
C VAL A 84 2.35 11.91 4.13
N GLN A 85 3.68 11.94 4.19
CA GLN A 85 4.49 10.77 4.55
C GLN A 85 4.22 10.30 5.99
N LEU A 86 4.31 8.98 6.19
CA LEU A 86 4.10 8.36 7.50
C LEU A 86 4.98 8.96 8.60
N ASN A 87 6.27 9.20 8.32
CA ASN A 87 7.20 9.78 9.29
C ASN A 87 6.80 11.20 9.69
N ASP A 88 6.28 12.00 8.77
CA ASP A 88 5.79 13.35 9.05
C ASP A 88 4.52 13.27 9.91
N LYS A 89 3.57 12.38 9.59
CA LYS A 89 2.36 12.14 10.41
C LYS A 89 2.71 11.70 11.84
N LEU A 90 3.77 10.92 12.02
CA LEU A 90 4.24 10.48 13.34
C LEU A 90 4.87 11.62 14.14
N ALA A 91 5.53 12.57 13.48
CA ALA A 91 6.14 13.75 14.11
C ALA A 91 5.12 14.85 14.47
N MET A 92 3.92 14.83 13.89
CA MET A 92 2.88 15.84 14.14
C MET A 92 2.36 15.82 15.59
N THR A 93 2.21 17.03 16.13
CA THR A 93 1.45 17.34 17.35
C THR A 93 -0.05 17.00 17.20
N PRO A 94 -0.80 16.87 18.31
CA PRO A 94 -2.25 16.69 18.25
C PRO A 94 -2.97 17.79 17.48
N GLU A 95 -2.54 19.05 17.61
CA GLU A 95 -3.11 20.20 16.91
C GLU A 95 -2.88 20.13 15.40
N GLU A 96 -1.67 19.76 14.98
CA GLU A 96 -1.34 19.54 13.55
C GLU A 96 -2.12 18.37 12.96
N LYS A 97 -2.30 17.28 13.73
CA LYS A 97 -3.15 16.15 13.31
C LYS A 97 -4.59 16.59 13.11
N HIS A 98 -5.13 17.38 14.03
CA HIS A 98 -6.48 17.91 13.89
C HIS A 98 -6.64 18.83 12.67
N ALA A 99 -5.64 19.68 12.39
CA ALA A 99 -5.63 20.51 11.18
C ALA A 99 -5.52 19.68 9.90
N LEU A 100 -4.73 18.60 9.93
CA LEU A 100 -4.65 17.63 8.84
C LEU A 100 -6.00 16.95 8.60
N ASP A 101 -6.69 16.50 9.64
CA ASP A 101 -8.02 15.88 9.54
C ASP A 101 -9.04 16.83 8.88
N GLN A 102 -8.99 18.13 9.21
CA GLN A 102 -9.85 19.14 8.57
C GLN A 102 -9.53 19.29 7.08
N THR A 103 -8.24 19.24 6.74
CA THR A 103 -7.75 19.32 5.35
C THR A 103 -8.16 18.08 4.55
N GLU A 104 -7.98 16.88 5.12
CA GLU A 104 -8.41 15.60 4.52
C GLU A 104 -9.94 15.59 4.26
N ASN A 105 -10.74 16.09 5.21
CA ASN A 105 -12.19 16.21 5.04
C ASN A 105 -12.58 17.19 3.92
N ALA A 106 -11.87 18.32 3.78
CA ALA A 106 -12.11 19.26 2.69
C ALA A 106 -11.72 18.66 1.33
N ALA A 107 -10.55 18.02 1.24
CA ALA A 107 -10.07 17.33 0.06
C ALA A 107 -11.02 16.21 -0.38
N MET A 108 -11.63 15.48 0.57
CA MET A 108 -12.61 14.44 0.27
C MET A 108 -13.88 14.99 -0.40
N ASN A 109 -14.38 16.13 0.05
CA ASN A 109 -15.53 16.78 -0.60
C ASN A 109 -15.16 17.27 -2.00
N GLU A 110 -13.96 17.82 -2.15
CA GLU A 110 -13.46 18.31 -3.43
C GLU A 110 -13.29 17.16 -4.43
N ILE A 111 -12.59 16.09 -4.06
CA ILE A 111 -12.34 14.97 -4.97
C ILE A 111 -13.62 14.24 -5.33
N ALA A 112 -14.55 14.07 -4.38
CA ALA A 112 -15.88 13.50 -4.64
C ALA A 112 -16.71 14.32 -5.65
N SER A 113 -16.44 15.62 -5.79
CA SER A 113 -17.10 16.47 -6.78
C SER A 113 -16.49 16.37 -8.19
N ARG A 114 -15.26 15.84 -8.32
CA ARG A 114 -14.55 15.72 -9.60
C ARG A 114 -14.91 14.45 -10.37
N PHE A 115 -15.38 13.43 -9.67
CA PHE A 115 -15.61 12.09 -10.21
C PHE A 115 -17.08 11.65 -10.06
N PRO A 116 -17.51 10.61 -10.79
CA PRO A 116 -18.86 10.05 -10.65
C PRO A 116 -19.23 9.75 -9.19
N GLU A 117 -20.50 10.00 -8.85
CA GLU A 117 -21.03 9.74 -7.51
C GLU A 117 -20.98 8.25 -7.12
N TYR A 118 -21.09 7.36 -8.12
CA TYR A 118 -21.13 5.91 -7.92
C TYR A 118 -20.01 5.19 -8.67
N ILE A 119 -19.46 4.17 -8.03
CA ILE A 119 -18.59 3.16 -8.63
C ILE A 119 -19.28 1.81 -8.48
N GLY A 120 -19.89 1.31 -9.57
CA GLY A 120 -20.75 0.14 -9.50
C GLY A 120 -21.96 0.40 -8.61
N GLN A 121 -22.08 -0.35 -7.50
CA GLN A 121 -23.17 -0.22 -6.53
C GLN A 121 -22.82 0.63 -5.30
N TYR A 122 -21.60 1.16 -5.22
CA TYR A 122 -21.13 1.90 -4.05
C TYR A 122 -21.04 3.39 -4.35
N THR A 123 -21.33 4.22 -3.35
CA THR A 123 -21.10 5.66 -3.41
C THR A 123 -19.61 5.92 -3.27
N TYR A 124 -19.00 6.63 -4.22
CA TYR A 124 -17.58 6.97 -4.23
C TYR A 124 -17.16 7.68 -2.94
N LYS A 125 -17.92 8.70 -2.56
CA LYS A 125 -17.67 9.48 -1.34
C LYS A 125 -17.73 8.63 -0.08
N GLU A 126 -18.70 7.72 0.02
CA GLU A 126 -18.84 6.86 1.20
C GLU A 126 -17.67 5.89 1.33
N LEU A 127 -17.17 5.32 0.22
CA LEU A 127 -15.96 4.48 0.26
C LEU A 127 -14.73 5.26 0.72
N LEU A 128 -14.55 6.49 0.23
CA LEU A 128 -13.46 7.38 0.71
C LEU A 128 -13.61 7.68 2.21
N THR A 129 -14.83 7.99 2.66
CA THR A 129 -15.10 8.27 4.08
C THR A 129 -14.80 7.05 4.94
N GLN A 130 -15.28 5.87 4.55
CA GLN A 130 -15.09 4.61 5.28
C GLN A 130 -13.63 4.23 5.43
N TYR A 131 -12.78 4.50 4.43
CA TYR A 131 -11.34 4.26 4.56
C TYR A 131 -10.62 5.30 5.44
N ASN A 132 -10.99 6.57 5.32
CA ASN A 132 -10.35 7.64 6.11
C ASN A 132 -10.80 7.63 7.57
N GLN A 133 -12.02 7.17 7.83
CA GLN A 133 -12.65 7.13 9.15
C GLN A 133 -13.12 5.69 9.43
N ILE A 134 -12.15 4.77 9.49
CA ILE A 134 -12.41 3.32 9.63
C ILE A 134 -13.21 3.04 10.90
N ASP A 135 -14.40 2.49 10.73
CA ASP A 135 -15.14 1.82 11.80
C ASP A 135 -14.42 0.50 12.13
N ILE A 136 -14.18 0.24 13.42
CA ILE A 136 -13.53 -0.99 13.91
C ILE A 136 -14.31 -2.27 13.56
N HIS A 137 -15.54 -2.15 13.06
CA HIS A 137 -16.39 -3.23 12.57
C HIS A 137 -16.40 -3.39 11.04
N ASP A 138 -15.75 -2.50 10.28
CA ASP A 138 -15.68 -2.53 8.83
C ASP A 138 -14.50 -3.38 8.35
N VAL A 139 -14.75 -4.66 8.09
CA VAL A 139 -13.69 -5.62 7.74
C VAL A 139 -12.99 -5.26 6.43
N GLU A 140 -13.73 -4.79 5.43
CA GLU A 140 -13.17 -4.38 4.14
C GLU A 140 -12.16 -3.24 4.34
N ALA A 141 -12.54 -2.18 5.05
CA ALA A 141 -11.66 -1.05 5.32
C ALA A 141 -10.43 -1.45 6.15
N ILE A 142 -10.61 -2.30 7.16
CA ILE A 142 -9.52 -2.81 8.00
C ILE A 142 -8.52 -3.64 7.17
N VAL A 143 -9.00 -4.52 6.30
CA VAL A 143 -8.14 -5.35 5.45
C VAL A 143 -7.39 -4.48 4.42
N VAL A 144 -8.05 -3.50 3.81
CA VAL A 144 -7.39 -2.55 2.90
C VAL A 144 -6.31 -1.76 3.64
N LYS A 145 -6.59 -1.28 4.85
CA LYS A 145 -5.61 -0.55 5.68
C LYS A 145 -4.40 -1.41 6.04
N TYR A 146 -4.61 -2.71 6.28
CA TYR A 146 -3.52 -3.64 6.51
C TYR A 146 -2.65 -3.80 5.27
N CYS A 147 -3.27 -4.01 4.11
CA CYS A 147 -2.58 -4.12 2.83
C CYS A 147 -1.79 -2.85 2.50
N ASP A 148 -2.32 -1.65 2.74
CA ASP A 148 -1.61 -0.36 2.60
C ASP A 148 -0.28 -0.38 3.39
N LYS A 149 -0.34 -0.74 4.68
CA LYS A 149 0.88 -0.81 5.51
C LYS A 149 1.83 -1.92 5.08
N MET A 150 1.31 -3.03 4.59
CA MET A 150 2.15 -4.12 4.09
C MET A 150 2.82 -3.78 2.75
N ASP A 151 2.13 -3.07 1.85
CA ASP A 151 2.72 -2.60 0.58
C ASP A 151 3.84 -1.60 0.84
N GLY A 152 3.63 -0.59 1.68
CA GLY A 152 4.71 0.35 2.03
C GLY A 152 5.91 -0.34 2.66
N TYR A 153 5.68 -1.33 3.53
CA TYR A 153 6.77 -2.14 4.07
C TYR A 153 7.54 -2.88 2.97
N CYS A 154 6.83 -3.51 2.03
CA CYS A 154 7.44 -4.29 0.95
C CYS A 154 8.14 -3.39 -0.09
N GLU A 155 7.66 -2.18 -0.35
CA GLU A 155 8.36 -1.17 -1.16
C GLU A 155 9.73 -0.83 -0.55
N ALA A 156 9.78 -0.59 0.76
CA ALA A 156 11.04 -0.33 1.44
C ALA A 156 12.00 -1.53 1.41
N LEU A 157 11.48 -2.75 1.59
CA LEU A 157 12.29 -3.97 1.47
C LEU A 157 12.82 -4.17 0.06
N HIS A 158 12.02 -3.81 -0.96
CA HIS A 158 12.44 -3.87 -2.35
C HIS A 158 13.69 -3.03 -2.61
N GLU A 159 13.73 -1.82 -2.05
CA GLU A 159 14.89 -0.92 -2.13
C GLU A 159 16.10 -1.47 -1.35
N LEU A 160 15.91 -2.00 -0.14
CA LEU A 160 17.00 -2.62 0.62
C LEU A 160 17.61 -3.82 -0.11
N HIS A 161 16.78 -4.72 -0.65
CA HIS A 161 17.23 -5.86 -1.44
C HIS A 161 17.88 -5.46 -2.77
N ALA A 162 17.63 -4.24 -3.26
CA ALA A 162 18.35 -3.68 -4.40
C ALA A 162 19.73 -3.10 -4.04
N GLY A 163 20.08 -3.07 -2.75
CA GLY A 163 21.30 -2.45 -2.25
C GLY A 163 21.18 -0.94 -2.05
N ASN A 164 19.96 -0.39 -1.97
CA ASN A 164 19.76 1.05 -1.77
C ASN A 164 19.95 1.45 -0.30
N SER A 165 21.13 1.97 0.04
CA SER A 165 21.45 2.44 1.38
C SER A 165 20.63 3.64 1.84
N MET A 166 19.95 4.37 0.94
CA MET A 166 19.04 5.46 1.34
C MET A 166 17.90 4.97 2.21
N PHE A 167 17.38 3.76 1.96
CA PHE A 167 16.32 3.16 2.77
C PHE A 167 16.82 2.55 4.09
N ALA A 168 18.14 2.45 4.26
CA ALA A 168 18.80 2.13 5.52
C ALA A 168 19.20 3.38 6.33
N THR A 169 18.91 4.57 5.82
CA THR A 169 19.28 5.84 6.45
C THR A 169 18.02 6.52 7.03
N PRO A 170 17.97 6.80 8.35
CA PRO A 170 16.90 7.60 8.93
C PRO A 170 16.93 9.02 8.35
N LEU A 171 15.75 9.57 8.02
CA LEU A 171 15.64 10.94 7.51
C LEU A 171 15.24 11.92 8.63
N HIS A 172 13.94 12.13 8.81
CA HIS A 172 13.40 13.11 9.77
C HIS A 172 13.16 12.52 11.17
N THR A 173 13.07 11.20 11.27
CA THR A 173 12.94 10.45 12.51
C THR A 173 14.22 9.65 12.77
N ASN A 174 14.40 9.16 13.99
CA ASN A 174 15.48 8.20 14.31
C ASN A 174 15.13 6.76 13.85
N THR A 175 14.27 6.61 12.85
CA THR A 175 13.75 5.32 12.38
C THR A 175 13.75 5.26 10.86
N ILE A 176 13.91 4.05 10.31
CA ILE A 176 13.73 3.79 8.88
C ILE A 176 12.37 3.11 8.62
N PRO A 177 11.88 3.09 7.37
CA PRO A 177 10.58 2.50 7.07
C PRO A 177 10.48 1.04 7.55
N THR A 178 11.54 0.26 7.38
CA THR A 178 11.59 -1.15 7.81
C THR A 178 11.70 -1.35 9.32
N ASP A 179 11.79 -0.29 10.13
CA ASP A 179 11.59 -0.36 11.58
C ASP A 179 10.14 -0.01 11.96
N VAL A 180 9.59 1.02 11.31
CA VAL A 180 8.27 1.59 11.63
C VAL A 180 7.15 0.65 11.21
N TYR A 181 7.15 0.18 9.95
CA TYR A 181 6.07 -0.66 9.44
C TYR A 181 5.92 -1.97 10.22
N PRO A 182 7.01 -2.71 10.55
CA PRO A 182 6.88 -3.90 11.39
C PRO A 182 6.18 -3.63 12.73
N SER A 183 6.48 -2.52 13.40
CA SER A 183 5.83 -2.16 14.66
C SER A 183 4.32 -1.94 14.49
N ILE A 184 3.92 -1.22 13.43
CA ILE A 184 2.51 -1.00 13.07
C ILE A 184 1.83 -2.33 12.77
N LEU A 185 2.44 -3.14 11.91
CA LEU A 185 1.89 -4.43 11.48
C LEU A 185 1.80 -5.44 12.64
N GLN A 186 2.74 -5.46 13.57
CA GLN A 186 2.71 -6.32 14.77
C GLN A 186 1.61 -5.91 15.74
N SER A 187 1.35 -4.60 15.87
CA SER A 187 0.35 -4.06 16.80
C SER A 187 -1.02 -3.82 16.16
N PHE A 188 -1.19 -4.16 14.88
CA PHE A 188 -2.36 -3.80 14.08
C PHE A 188 -3.70 -4.24 14.70
N GLU A 189 -3.73 -5.43 15.30
CA GLU A 189 -4.92 -5.97 15.98
C GLU A 189 -5.29 -5.24 17.28
N LYS A 190 -4.37 -4.47 17.88
CA LYS A 190 -4.68 -3.60 19.02
C LYS A 190 -5.51 -2.41 18.58
N THR A 191 -5.25 -1.88 17.38
CA THR A 191 -6.02 -0.79 16.77
C THR A 191 -7.31 -1.31 16.15
N PHE A 192 -7.25 -2.46 15.47
CA PHE A 192 -8.38 -3.08 14.78
C PHE A 192 -8.62 -4.51 15.29
N PRO A 193 -9.36 -4.70 16.40
CA PRO A 193 -9.53 -6.01 17.03
C PRO A 193 -10.11 -7.11 16.12
N LEU A 194 -10.93 -6.76 15.13
CA LEU A 194 -11.43 -7.73 14.16
C LEU A 194 -10.31 -8.38 13.33
N PHE A 195 -9.20 -7.69 13.13
CA PHE A 195 -8.07 -8.22 12.38
C PHE A 195 -7.44 -9.45 13.03
N ALA A 196 -7.62 -9.65 14.35
CA ALA A 196 -7.13 -10.86 15.03
C ALA A 196 -7.69 -12.16 14.43
N LYS A 197 -8.90 -12.12 13.83
CA LYS A 197 -9.45 -13.29 13.11
C LYS A 197 -8.70 -13.58 11.81
N VAL A 198 -8.24 -12.54 11.12
CA VAL A 198 -7.45 -12.62 9.88
C VAL A 198 -6.00 -13.00 10.17
N ARG A 199 -5.42 -12.47 11.26
CA ARG A 199 -4.03 -12.73 11.69
C ARG A 199 -3.69 -14.22 11.78
N ASN A 200 -4.66 -15.05 12.13
CA ASN A 200 -4.47 -16.50 12.33
C ASN A 200 -4.65 -17.33 11.04
N LEU A 201 -4.96 -16.69 9.91
CA LEU A 201 -5.02 -17.37 8.62
C LEU A 201 -3.63 -17.75 8.13
N SER A 202 -3.55 -18.76 7.26
CA SER A 202 -2.30 -19.29 6.75
C SER A 202 -1.61 -18.40 5.72
N HIS A 203 -2.31 -17.40 5.15
CA HIS A 203 -1.72 -16.54 4.13
C HIS A 203 -0.42 -15.89 4.61
N PRO A 204 0.67 -15.95 3.84
CA PRO A 204 1.93 -15.33 4.22
C PRO A 204 1.83 -13.84 4.52
N LEU A 205 0.95 -13.10 3.82
CA LEU A 205 0.73 -11.68 4.10
C LEU A 205 0.20 -11.41 5.51
N PHE A 206 -0.46 -12.37 6.17
CA PHE A 206 -0.96 -12.19 7.54
C PHE A 206 0.04 -12.62 8.60
N SER A 207 1.19 -13.19 8.21
CA SER A 207 2.25 -13.53 9.15
C SER A 207 2.83 -12.27 9.80
N PHE A 208 3.44 -12.45 10.97
CA PHE A 208 4.16 -11.35 11.61
C PHE A 208 5.38 -10.96 10.77
N PRO A 209 5.64 -9.65 10.60
CA PRO A 209 6.84 -9.18 9.91
C PRO A 209 8.11 -9.82 10.48
N GLN A 210 8.91 -10.42 9.60
CA GLN A 210 10.22 -10.97 9.97
C GLN A 210 11.20 -9.82 10.27
N SER A 211 12.00 -9.98 11.33
CA SER A 211 13.17 -9.12 11.55
C SER A 211 14.21 -9.39 10.47
N ILE A 212 14.78 -8.32 9.91
CA ILE A 212 15.83 -8.38 8.91
C ILE A 212 17.09 -7.70 9.43
N ASP A 213 18.25 -8.19 9.03
CA ASP A 213 19.51 -7.45 9.18
C ASP A 213 19.62 -6.48 8.00
N VAL A 214 19.26 -5.22 8.24
CA VAL A 214 19.24 -4.18 7.21
C VAL A 214 20.63 -3.95 6.61
N SER A 215 21.68 -4.00 7.44
CA SER A 215 23.04 -3.75 6.97
C SER A 215 23.52 -4.88 6.06
N ASP A 216 23.29 -6.12 6.47
CA ASP A 216 23.60 -7.30 5.67
C ASP A 216 22.77 -7.34 4.37
N THR A 217 21.48 -7.02 4.45
CA THR A 217 20.56 -6.99 3.31
C THR A 217 21.04 -6.01 2.24
N VAL A 218 21.43 -4.79 2.65
CA VAL A 218 21.94 -3.77 1.70
C VAL A 218 23.30 -4.17 1.16
N ALA A 219 24.21 -4.69 1.99
CA ALA A 219 25.55 -5.09 1.57
C ALA A 219 25.55 -6.21 0.51
N HIS A 220 24.57 -7.10 0.56
CA HIS A 220 24.38 -8.19 -0.40
C HIS A 220 23.30 -7.91 -1.44
N GLY A 221 22.69 -6.71 -1.40
CA GLY A 221 21.66 -6.29 -2.33
C GLY A 221 22.22 -6.01 -3.72
N PHE A 222 21.38 -6.19 -4.73
CA PHE A 222 21.73 -5.91 -6.13
C PHE A 222 20.49 -5.50 -6.91
N LEU A 223 20.68 -4.62 -7.90
CA LEU A 223 19.58 -4.14 -8.73
C LEU A 223 18.74 -5.29 -9.28
N HIS A 224 17.43 -5.16 -9.11
CA HIS A 224 16.45 -6.11 -9.59
C HIS A 224 16.48 -6.25 -11.10
N SER A 225 16.28 -7.48 -11.54
CA SER A 225 16.10 -7.90 -12.92
C SER A 225 14.96 -8.91 -12.96
N PRO A 226 14.37 -9.19 -14.15
CA PRO A 226 13.34 -10.22 -14.27
C PRO A 226 13.76 -11.58 -13.67
N SER A 227 15.06 -11.88 -13.68
CA SER A 227 15.61 -13.11 -13.11
C SER A 227 15.83 -13.07 -11.59
N SER A 228 16.11 -11.88 -11.02
CA SER A 228 16.36 -11.75 -9.58
C SER A 228 15.06 -11.79 -8.79
N ILE A 229 13.99 -11.21 -9.34
CA ILE A 229 12.65 -11.20 -8.73
C ILE A 229 11.95 -12.57 -8.74
N GLN A 230 12.60 -13.62 -9.29
CA GLN A 230 12.14 -15.01 -9.14
C GLN A 230 12.80 -15.73 -7.96
N LYS A 231 13.87 -15.15 -7.39
CA LYS A 231 14.61 -15.78 -6.30
C LYS A 231 13.96 -15.41 -4.97
N THR A 232 13.75 -16.41 -4.13
CA THR A 232 13.31 -16.21 -2.75
C THR A 232 14.38 -15.46 -1.96
N THR A 233 14.00 -14.43 -1.23
CA THR A 233 14.92 -13.73 -0.32
C THR A 233 14.91 -14.31 1.08
N GLY A 234 13.91 -15.16 1.40
CA GLY A 234 13.69 -15.67 2.75
C GLY A 234 12.88 -14.72 3.63
N VAL A 235 12.48 -13.57 3.07
CA VAL A 235 11.56 -12.61 3.68
C VAL A 235 10.17 -12.84 3.12
N THR A 236 9.38 -13.65 3.83
CA THR A 236 8.15 -14.30 3.37
C THR A 236 7.12 -13.30 2.83
N HIS A 237 6.85 -12.20 3.55
CA HIS A 237 5.90 -11.19 3.11
C HIS A 237 6.36 -10.43 1.87
N TYR A 238 7.66 -10.16 1.74
CA TYR A 238 8.23 -9.52 0.55
C TYR A 238 8.23 -10.44 -0.66
N ASP A 239 8.62 -11.70 -0.48
CA ASP A 239 8.53 -12.73 -1.52
C ASP A 239 7.08 -12.86 -2.02
N THR A 240 6.11 -12.94 -1.09
CA THR A 240 4.69 -13.05 -1.42
C THR A 240 4.16 -11.80 -2.12
N TRP A 241 4.49 -10.61 -1.64
CA TRP A 241 4.08 -9.34 -2.25
C TRP A 241 4.56 -9.21 -3.70
N ARG A 242 5.81 -9.60 -3.96
CA ARG A 242 6.41 -9.62 -5.29
C ARG A 242 5.72 -10.65 -6.19
N ASP A 243 5.41 -11.83 -5.66
CA ASP A 243 4.73 -12.89 -6.40
C ASP A 243 3.29 -12.49 -6.76
N ILE A 244 2.55 -11.85 -5.84
CA ILE A 244 1.22 -11.27 -6.09
C ILE A 244 1.30 -10.21 -7.20
N THR A 245 2.25 -9.29 -7.08
CA THR A 245 2.45 -8.20 -8.05
C THR A 245 2.69 -8.75 -9.45
N GLN A 246 3.49 -9.82 -9.58
CA GLN A 246 3.72 -10.48 -10.87
C GLN A 246 2.49 -11.27 -11.36
N LYS A 247 1.87 -12.07 -10.48
CA LYS A 247 0.74 -12.95 -10.79
C LYS A 247 -0.46 -12.18 -11.33
N TYR A 248 -0.79 -11.06 -10.70
CA TYR A 248 -1.97 -10.26 -11.05
C TYR A 248 -1.64 -9.04 -11.90
N GLY A 249 -0.43 -8.50 -11.81
CA GLY A 249 0.01 -7.38 -12.66
C GLY A 249 0.55 -7.80 -14.02
N GLY A 250 0.88 -9.08 -14.23
CA GLY A 250 1.45 -9.56 -15.48
C GLY A 250 2.72 -8.80 -15.86
N ASP A 251 2.85 -8.43 -17.13
CA ASP A 251 4.02 -7.73 -17.64
C ASP A 251 4.21 -6.35 -16.96
N TRP A 252 3.12 -5.64 -16.65
CA TRP A 252 3.16 -4.36 -15.95
C TRP A 252 3.64 -4.50 -14.50
N GLY A 253 3.20 -5.55 -13.81
CA GLY A 253 3.68 -5.87 -12.46
C GLY A 253 5.18 -6.18 -12.41
N VAL A 254 5.69 -6.88 -13.43
CA VAL A 254 7.14 -7.11 -13.57
C VAL A 254 7.88 -5.80 -13.81
N GLU A 255 7.39 -4.94 -14.72
CA GLU A 255 7.97 -3.62 -14.99
C GLU A 255 8.04 -2.74 -13.73
N MET A 256 7.01 -2.77 -12.87
CA MET A 256 7.06 -2.06 -11.58
C MET A 256 8.25 -2.47 -10.72
N LEU A 257 8.61 -3.76 -10.71
CA LEU A 257 9.60 -4.36 -9.82
C LEU A 257 11.04 -4.36 -10.35
N VAL A 258 11.25 -4.06 -11.64
CA VAL A 258 12.59 -4.19 -12.25
C VAL A 258 13.01 -2.96 -13.04
N GLU A 259 12.09 -2.08 -13.40
CA GLU A 259 12.44 -0.86 -14.11
C GLU A 259 13.03 0.15 -13.13
N LEU A 260 14.31 0.43 -13.31
CA LEU A 260 15.05 1.44 -12.57
C LEU A 260 14.66 2.84 -13.07
N ARG A 261 13.95 3.60 -12.23
CA ARG A 261 13.40 4.92 -12.58
C ARG A 261 14.21 6.08 -12.02
N GLU A 262 15.01 5.84 -10.98
CA GLU A 262 15.95 6.82 -10.44
C GLU A 262 17.33 6.20 -10.19
N LYS A 263 18.38 7.01 -10.23
CA LYS A 263 19.77 6.63 -10.02
C LYS A 263 20.46 7.60 -9.07
#